data_AF-A0A550I3Q5-F1
#
_entry.id   AF-A0A550I3Q5-F1
#
_cell.length_a   1.000
_cell.length_b   1.000
_cell.length_c   1.000
_cell.angle_alpha   90.00
_cell.angle_beta   90.00
_cell.angle_gamma   90.00
#
_symmetry.space_group_name_H-M   'P 1'
#
loop_
_entity.id
_entity.type
_entity.pdbx_description
1 polymer ?
#
loop_
_entity_poly.entity_id
_entity_poly.type
_entity_poly.pdbx_seq_one_letter_code
_entity_poly.pdbx_strand_id
1 'polypeptide(L)'
;MRKLFHTKKSWLPIMGLSSLLFGFAFLLFLSAEFVQSSRNHSDISIGVMMFAAIIVAPLFEELFFRGFFTGKNWLKWTGVTGLFLFVLLGELNLLAIGLLLGFLTCYFAYVKFQINSFYDFAILLNILLFTVVHYKMEELIDPDLFFLAFFQFGLGAIFTWLVLNYGILKSILFHSAWNGTMMIIMLLAIQYPGEELHKYENSRVYVEWNRSPRFDSHNTFVQNVNNDTLIGRHVEARYLYKFLNGFDKEEMRSENLRLLQTENYMRYNFKAVIKTSDDNDLKKGVTDFLFEKKLIYFLEN
;
A
#
# COMPACT_ATOMS: atom_id res chain seq x y z
N MET A 1 15.64 -3.91 -29.37
CA MET A 1 14.39 -4.22 -30.10
C MET A 1 14.39 -5.56 -30.85
N ARG A 2 15.41 -5.94 -31.64
CA ARG A 2 15.40 -7.21 -32.43
C ARG A 2 15.17 -8.52 -31.63
N LYS A 3 15.52 -8.60 -30.34
CA LYS A 3 15.29 -9.79 -29.50
C LYS A 3 13.84 -9.94 -28.96
N LEU A 4 13.02 -8.89 -28.93
CA LEU A 4 11.64 -8.96 -28.43
C LEU A 4 10.71 -9.76 -29.38
N PHE A 5 11.00 -9.74 -30.67
CA PHE A 5 10.18 -10.39 -31.71
C PHE A 5 10.33 -11.93 -31.78
N HIS A 6 11.26 -12.52 -31.02
CA HIS A 6 11.42 -13.98 -30.94
C HIS A 6 10.91 -14.59 -29.62
N THR A 7 10.21 -13.79 -28.80
CA THR A 7 9.62 -14.25 -27.53
C THR A 7 8.18 -14.68 -27.71
N LYS A 8 7.72 -15.65 -26.91
CA LYS A 8 6.32 -16.04 -26.87
C LYS A 8 5.48 -14.85 -26.41
N LYS A 9 4.37 -14.60 -27.11
CA LYS A 9 3.38 -13.56 -26.78
C LYS A 9 4.02 -12.17 -26.62
N SER A 10 4.74 -11.72 -27.64
CA SER A 10 5.43 -10.41 -27.68
C SER A 10 4.51 -9.20 -27.52
N TRP A 11 3.19 -9.36 -27.65
CA TRP A 11 2.20 -8.34 -27.36
C TRP A 11 2.11 -8.00 -25.86
N LEU A 12 2.46 -8.93 -24.95
CA LEU A 12 2.41 -8.70 -23.51
C LEU A 12 3.35 -7.59 -23.02
N PRO A 13 4.65 -7.57 -23.35
CA PRO A 13 5.54 -6.49 -22.92
C PRO A 13 5.17 -5.15 -23.58
N ILE A 14 4.64 -5.17 -24.81
CA ILE A 14 4.15 -3.94 -25.46
C ILE A 14 2.96 -3.40 -24.69
N MET A 15 1.95 -4.23 -24.45
CA MET A 15 0.77 -3.88 -23.66
C MET A 15 1.15 -3.41 -22.25
N GLY A 16 2.07 -4.11 -21.60
CA GLY A 16 2.56 -3.79 -20.27
C GLY A 16 3.24 -2.42 -20.20
N LEU A 17 4.20 -2.17 -21.11
CA LEU A 17 4.91 -0.89 -21.18
C LEU A 17 3.98 0.26 -21.57
N SER A 18 3.06 0.05 -22.51
CA SER A 18 2.05 1.05 -22.87
C SER A 18 1.17 1.40 -21.67
N SER A 19 0.69 0.41 -20.91
CA SER A 19 -0.10 0.64 -19.70
C SER A 19 0.68 1.42 -18.64
N LEU A 20 1.95 1.05 -18.39
CA LEU A 20 2.81 1.81 -17.48
C LEU A 20 3.01 3.25 -17.94
N LEU A 21 3.25 3.47 -19.24
CA LEU A 21 3.38 4.81 -19.83
C LEU A 21 2.11 5.64 -19.61
N PHE A 22 0.92 5.05 -19.79
CA PHE A 22 -0.34 5.73 -19.50
C PHE A 22 -0.48 6.08 -18.01
N GLY A 23 -0.15 5.16 -17.11
CA GLY A 23 -0.14 5.41 -15.67
C GLY A 23 0.79 6.56 -15.27
N PHE A 24 2.02 6.57 -15.81
CA PHE A 24 2.98 7.66 -15.58
C PHE A 24 2.56 8.98 -16.21
N ALA A 25 1.99 8.96 -17.42
CA ALA A 25 1.47 10.17 -18.05
C ALA A 25 0.36 10.79 -17.19
N PHE A 26 -0.53 9.97 -16.63
CA PHE A 26 -1.60 10.43 -15.76
C PHE A 26 -1.08 11.05 -14.45
N LEU A 27 -0.02 10.47 -13.86
CA LEU A 27 0.65 11.05 -12.68
C LEU A 27 1.12 12.50 -12.90
N LEU A 28 1.46 12.90 -14.12
CA LEU A 28 1.89 14.27 -14.43
C LEU A 28 0.75 15.29 -14.36
N PHE A 29 -0.51 14.84 -14.40
CA PHE A 29 -1.69 15.70 -14.36
C PHE A 29 -2.37 15.74 -12.97
N LEU A 30 -1.89 14.95 -12.01
CA LEU A 30 -2.43 14.91 -10.66
C LEU A 30 -1.82 15.99 -9.76
N SER A 31 -2.65 16.59 -8.91
CA SER A 31 -2.19 17.52 -7.88
C SER A 31 -1.59 16.77 -6.69
N ALA A 32 -0.63 17.41 -5.99
CA ALA A 32 0.08 16.81 -4.86
C ALA A 32 -0.84 16.44 -3.66
N GLU A 33 -2.02 17.05 -3.56
CA GLU A 33 -2.99 16.80 -2.49
C GLU A 33 -3.67 15.42 -2.60
N PHE A 34 -3.59 14.78 -3.77
CA PHE A 34 -4.33 13.56 -4.08
C PHE A 34 -3.73 12.27 -3.47
N VAL A 35 -2.46 12.30 -3.06
CA VAL A 35 -1.72 11.11 -2.60
C VAL A 35 -2.09 10.67 -1.17
N GLN A 36 -2.94 11.43 -0.46
CA GLN A 36 -3.34 11.14 0.93
C GLN A 36 -4.55 10.18 1.05
N SER A 37 -4.69 9.19 0.17
CA SER A 37 -5.78 8.21 0.25
C SER A 37 -5.49 7.01 1.19
N SER A 38 -6.56 6.35 1.61
CA SER A 38 -6.76 5.33 2.66
C SER A 38 -5.87 4.06 2.63
N ARG A 39 -4.82 4.02 1.81
CA ARG A 39 -3.92 2.87 1.62
C ARG A 39 -2.74 2.83 2.58
N ASN A 40 -2.51 3.90 3.30
CA ASN A 40 -1.31 4.09 4.12
C ASN A 40 -1.56 3.76 5.57
N HIS A 41 -2.11 2.58 5.90
CA HIS A 41 -2.33 2.18 7.29
C HIS A 41 -1.79 0.79 7.57
N SER A 42 -0.84 0.73 8.50
CA SER A 42 -0.34 -0.55 8.98
C SER A 42 0.16 -0.44 10.42
N ASP A 43 -0.36 -1.30 11.29
CA ASP A 43 0.19 -1.50 12.63
C ASP A 43 1.41 -2.42 12.63
N ILE A 44 1.73 -3.00 11.47
CA ILE A 44 2.89 -3.86 11.28
C ILE A 44 4.13 -2.98 11.27
N SER A 45 5.20 -3.44 11.92
CA SER A 45 6.47 -2.73 11.89
C SER A 45 6.98 -2.57 10.45
N ILE A 46 7.63 -1.44 10.16
CA ILE A 46 8.14 -1.15 8.81
C ILE A 46 9.04 -2.28 8.27
N GLY A 47 9.86 -2.89 9.13
CA GLY A 47 10.72 -4.01 8.73
C GLY A 47 9.94 -5.25 8.30
N VAL A 48 8.88 -5.60 9.02
CA VAL A 48 8.01 -6.72 8.65
C VAL A 48 7.20 -6.39 7.40
N MET A 49 6.70 -5.15 7.27
CA MET A 49 6.03 -4.69 6.05
C MET A 49 6.96 -4.79 4.84
N MET A 50 8.19 -4.29 4.93
CA MET A 50 9.17 -4.36 3.84
C MET A 50 9.51 -5.80 3.47
N PHE A 51 9.76 -6.66 4.47
CA PHE A 51 10.02 -8.07 4.22
C PHE A 51 8.83 -8.74 3.52
N ALA A 52 7.61 -8.47 3.99
CA ALA A 52 6.40 -8.99 3.38
C ALA A 52 6.23 -8.49 1.94
N ALA A 53 6.35 -7.19 1.69
CA ALA A 53 6.16 -6.57 0.38
C ALA A 53 7.23 -6.96 -0.66
N ILE A 54 8.48 -7.15 -0.23
CA ILE A 54 9.60 -7.43 -1.14
C ILE A 54 9.76 -8.92 -1.41
N ILE A 55 9.45 -9.78 -0.43
CA ILE A 55 9.73 -11.22 -0.51
C ILE A 55 8.45 -12.04 -0.53
N VAL A 56 7.63 -11.89 0.52
CA VAL A 56 6.48 -12.78 0.75
C VAL A 56 5.40 -12.57 -0.32
N ALA A 57 4.99 -11.32 -0.54
CA ALA A 57 3.94 -10.98 -1.49
C ALA A 57 4.32 -11.37 -2.93
N PRO A 58 5.48 -10.97 -3.50
CA PRO A 58 5.90 -11.41 -4.84
C PRO A 58 5.97 -12.92 -4.99
N LEU A 59 6.43 -13.64 -3.96
CA LEU A 59 6.46 -15.10 -3.99
C LEU A 59 5.06 -15.69 -4.15
N PHE A 60 4.13 -15.32 -3.26
CA PHE A 60 2.77 -15.87 -3.30
C PHE A 60 1.99 -15.39 -4.51
N GLU A 61 2.06 -14.12 -4.86
CA GLU A 61 1.37 -13.56 -6.02
C GLU A 61 1.82 -14.22 -7.32
N GLU A 62 3.12 -14.43 -7.53
CA GLU A 62 3.59 -15.11 -8.74
C GLU A 62 3.21 -16.59 -8.76
N LEU A 63 3.26 -17.28 -7.61
CA LEU A 63 2.83 -18.68 -7.51
C LEU A 63 1.33 -18.83 -7.81
N PHE A 64 0.50 -17.95 -7.25
CA PHE A 64 -0.95 -18.02 -7.38
C PHE A 64 -1.42 -17.56 -8.76
N PHE A 65 -1.00 -16.38 -9.19
CA PHE A 65 -1.47 -15.81 -10.46
C PHE A 65 -0.81 -16.46 -11.68
N ARG A 66 0.48 -16.82 -11.60
CA ARG A 66 1.23 -17.29 -12.78
C ARG A 66 1.62 -18.76 -12.75
N GLY A 67 1.35 -19.50 -11.68
CA GLY A 67 1.60 -20.93 -11.59
C GLY A 67 1.02 -21.75 -12.75
N PHE A 68 -0.14 -21.33 -13.28
CA PHE A 68 -0.85 -21.92 -14.43
C PHE A 68 -0.07 -21.92 -15.74
N PHE A 69 0.77 -20.91 -15.94
CA PHE A 69 1.53 -20.70 -17.17
C PHE A 69 2.87 -21.42 -17.16
N THR A 70 3.15 -22.17 -16.09
CA THR A 70 4.37 -22.96 -15.97
C THR A 70 4.15 -24.39 -16.47
N GLY A 71 5.26 -25.05 -16.84
CA GLY A 71 5.23 -26.47 -17.23
C GLY A 71 5.03 -27.46 -16.07
N LYS A 72 5.05 -27.00 -14.80
CA LYS A 72 5.05 -27.89 -13.63
C LYS A 72 3.63 -28.05 -13.07
N ASN A 73 3.14 -29.29 -12.96
CA ASN A 73 1.76 -29.55 -12.52
C ASN A 73 1.47 -29.07 -11.10
N TRP A 74 2.41 -29.19 -10.16
CA TRP A 74 2.21 -28.73 -8.79
C TRP A 74 2.01 -27.21 -8.71
N LEU A 75 2.67 -26.43 -9.58
CA LEU A 75 2.49 -24.98 -9.68
C LEU A 75 1.12 -24.61 -10.25
N LYS A 76 0.59 -25.40 -11.19
CA LYS A 76 -0.77 -25.19 -11.71
C LYS A 76 -1.81 -25.39 -10.61
N TRP A 77 -1.70 -26.45 -9.82
CA TRP A 77 -2.59 -26.70 -8.68
C TRP A 77 -2.44 -25.65 -7.59
N THR A 78 -1.21 -25.25 -7.28
CA THR A 78 -0.94 -24.12 -6.36
C THR A 78 -1.60 -22.85 -6.86
N GLY A 79 -1.58 -22.60 -8.18
CA GLY A 79 -2.29 -21.50 -8.82
C GLY A 79 -3.80 -21.56 -8.62
N VAL A 80 -4.43 -22.71 -8.91
CA VAL A 80 -5.89 -22.90 -8.75
C VAL A 80 -6.32 -22.63 -7.32
N THR A 81 -5.72 -23.34 -6.37
CA THR A 81 -6.07 -23.20 -4.95
C THR A 81 -5.73 -21.81 -4.45
N GLY A 82 -4.57 -21.28 -4.82
CA GLY A 82 -4.10 -19.97 -4.43
C GLY A 82 -5.01 -18.83 -4.90
N LEU A 83 -5.41 -18.81 -6.18
CA LEU A 83 -6.33 -17.79 -6.69
C LEU A 83 -7.71 -17.86 -6.03
N PHE A 84 -8.22 -19.07 -5.81
CA PHE A 84 -9.51 -19.24 -5.14
C PHE A 84 -9.47 -18.70 -3.71
N LEU A 85 -8.43 -19.05 -2.95
CA LEU A 85 -8.21 -18.51 -1.61
C LEU A 85 -7.99 -17.00 -1.63
N PHE A 86 -7.21 -16.48 -2.58
CA PHE A 86 -6.92 -15.05 -2.68
C PHE A 86 -8.20 -14.22 -2.90
N VAL A 87 -9.09 -14.69 -3.79
CA VAL A 87 -10.36 -13.99 -4.08
C VAL A 87 -11.38 -14.15 -2.95
N LEU A 88 -11.43 -15.32 -2.29
CA LEU A 88 -12.39 -15.56 -1.20
C LEU A 88 -11.99 -14.91 0.14
N LEU A 89 -10.69 -14.85 0.42
CA LEU A 89 -10.16 -14.23 1.65
C LEU A 89 -9.95 -12.72 1.50
N GLY A 90 -9.94 -12.21 0.27
CA GLY A 90 -9.97 -10.77 -0.01
C GLY A 90 -11.34 -10.16 0.25
N GLU A 91 -11.46 -8.85 0.03
CA GLU A 91 -12.77 -8.19 0.02
C GLU A 91 -13.63 -8.79 -1.11
N LEU A 92 -14.82 -9.29 -0.76
CA LEU A 92 -15.71 -9.97 -1.71
C LEU A 92 -16.16 -9.02 -2.83
N ASN A 93 -15.46 -9.10 -3.96
CA ASN A 93 -15.70 -8.29 -5.13
C ASN A 93 -16.27 -9.15 -6.26
N LEU A 94 -17.53 -8.89 -6.65
CA LEU A 94 -18.22 -9.62 -7.73
C LEU A 94 -17.46 -9.57 -9.06
N LEU A 95 -16.76 -8.47 -9.35
CA LEU A 95 -15.91 -8.35 -10.54
C LEU A 95 -14.72 -9.31 -10.46
N ALA A 96 -14.04 -9.41 -9.31
CA ALA A 96 -12.94 -10.34 -9.10
C ALA A 96 -13.42 -11.81 -9.22
N ILE A 97 -14.59 -12.13 -8.66
CA ILE A 97 -15.20 -13.47 -8.79
C ILE A 97 -15.51 -13.77 -10.26
N GLY A 98 -16.13 -12.83 -10.98
CA GLY A 98 -16.44 -12.98 -12.41
C GLY A 98 -15.18 -13.19 -13.26
N LEU A 99 -14.12 -12.41 -13.01
CA LEU A 99 -12.84 -12.55 -13.69
C LEU A 99 -12.16 -13.89 -13.36
N LEU A 100 -12.23 -14.36 -12.12
CA LEU A 100 -11.72 -15.68 -11.73
C LEU A 100 -12.45 -16.81 -12.45
N LEU A 101 -13.79 -16.79 -12.46
CA LEU A 101 -14.59 -17.80 -13.16
C LEU A 101 -14.34 -17.78 -14.67
N GLY A 102 -14.27 -16.58 -15.27
CA GLY A 102 -13.92 -16.42 -16.67
C GLY A 102 -12.53 -16.98 -16.98
N PHE A 103 -11.53 -16.63 -16.16
CA PHE A 103 -10.17 -17.14 -16.28
C PHE A 103 -10.14 -18.68 -16.24
N LEU A 104 -10.74 -19.30 -15.22
CA LEU A 104 -10.76 -20.75 -15.07
C LEU A 104 -11.47 -21.42 -16.24
N THR A 105 -12.60 -20.85 -16.68
CA THR A 105 -13.36 -21.36 -17.84
C THR A 105 -12.50 -21.34 -19.10
N CYS A 106 -11.87 -20.21 -19.42
CA CYS A 106 -10.99 -20.09 -20.58
C CYS A 106 -9.76 -21.02 -20.47
N TYR A 107 -9.16 -21.14 -19.29
CA TYR A 107 -8.02 -22.02 -19.07
C TYR A 107 -8.38 -23.50 -19.28
N PHE A 108 -9.46 -23.98 -18.67
CA PHE A 108 -9.89 -25.37 -18.83
C PHE A 108 -10.42 -25.65 -20.24
N ALA A 109 -11.07 -24.68 -20.89
CA ALA A 109 -11.43 -24.77 -22.30
C ALA A 109 -10.19 -24.90 -23.18
N TYR A 110 -9.13 -24.13 -22.92
CA TYR A 110 -7.84 -24.30 -23.61
C TYR A 110 -7.26 -25.71 -23.38
N VAL A 111 -7.22 -26.20 -22.14
CA VAL A 111 -6.70 -27.54 -21.84
C VAL A 111 -7.47 -28.63 -22.59
N LYS A 112 -8.80 -28.51 -22.66
CA LYS A 112 -9.68 -29.49 -23.33
C LYS A 112 -9.62 -29.40 -24.86
N PHE A 113 -9.72 -28.20 -25.41
CA PHE A 113 -9.90 -27.99 -26.86
C PHE A 113 -8.62 -27.58 -27.59
N GLN A 114 -7.56 -27.20 -26.88
CA GLN A 114 -6.26 -26.78 -27.43
C GLN A 114 -6.34 -25.57 -28.39
N ILE A 115 -7.39 -24.74 -28.25
CA ILE A 115 -7.58 -23.53 -29.06
C ILE A 115 -6.78 -22.37 -28.43
N ASN A 116 -5.80 -21.85 -29.18
CA ASN A 116 -4.89 -20.79 -28.71
C ASN A 116 -5.61 -19.52 -28.23
N SER A 117 -6.74 -19.16 -28.85
CA SER A 117 -7.52 -17.98 -28.43
C SER A 117 -8.01 -18.10 -26.98
N PHE A 118 -8.42 -19.29 -26.53
CA PHE A 118 -8.80 -19.49 -25.13
C PHE A 118 -7.63 -19.28 -24.17
N TYR A 119 -6.41 -19.65 -24.58
CA TYR A 119 -5.21 -19.40 -23.80
C TYR A 119 -4.89 -17.90 -23.70
N ASP A 120 -5.03 -17.17 -24.81
CA ASP A 120 -4.82 -15.72 -24.83
C ASP A 120 -5.86 -14.97 -23.98
N PHE A 121 -7.13 -15.38 -24.05
CA PHE A 121 -8.16 -14.84 -23.17
C PHE A 121 -7.90 -15.18 -21.70
N ALA A 122 -7.46 -16.40 -21.38
CA ALA A 122 -7.11 -16.76 -20.01
C ALA A 122 -5.95 -15.89 -19.48
N ILE A 123 -4.94 -15.60 -20.30
CA ILE A 123 -3.85 -14.68 -19.93
C ILE A 123 -4.40 -13.29 -19.62
N LEU A 124 -5.24 -12.73 -20.48
CA LEU A 124 -5.83 -11.41 -20.27
C LEU A 124 -6.69 -11.34 -19.00
N LEU A 125 -7.55 -12.34 -18.80
CA LEU A 125 -8.40 -12.42 -17.61
C LEU A 125 -7.59 -12.57 -16.32
N ASN A 126 -6.46 -13.28 -16.35
CA ASN A 126 -5.55 -13.38 -15.21
C ASN A 126 -4.87 -12.05 -14.88
N ILE A 127 -4.44 -11.29 -15.89
CA ILE A 127 -3.86 -9.95 -15.71
C ILE A 127 -4.90 -8.98 -15.16
N LEU A 128 -6.13 -9.02 -15.68
CA LEU A 128 -7.25 -8.22 -15.19
C LEU A 128 -7.60 -8.59 -13.75
N LEU A 129 -7.68 -9.89 -13.44
CA LEU A 129 -7.92 -10.36 -12.07
C LEU A 129 -6.83 -9.85 -11.13
N PHE A 130 -5.56 -10.01 -11.51
CA PHE A 130 -4.42 -9.47 -10.75
C PHE A 130 -4.57 -7.96 -10.53
N THR A 131 -5.03 -7.22 -11.54
CA THR A 131 -5.27 -5.78 -11.40
C THR A 131 -6.36 -5.50 -10.38
N VAL A 132 -7.55 -6.08 -10.56
CA VAL A 132 -8.74 -5.78 -9.76
C VAL A 132 -8.56 -6.11 -8.28
N VAL A 133 -7.87 -7.21 -7.95
CA VAL A 133 -7.71 -7.62 -6.53
C VAL A 133 -6.82 -6.67 -5.71
N HIS A 134 -6.10 -5.74 -6.35
CA HIS A 134 -5.28 -4.73 -5.68
C HIS A 134 -6.06 -3.43 -5.36
N TYR A 135 -7.34 -3.37 -5.69
CA TYR A 135 -8.16 -2.18 -5.52
C TYR A 135 -9.53 -2.53 -4.93
N LYS A 136 -10.02 -1.63 -4.08
CA LYS A 136 -11.44 -1.61 -3.72
C LYS A 136 -12.26 -1.13 -4.92
N MET A 137 -13.54 -1.46 -4.92
CA MET A 137 -14.42 -1.07 -6.04
C MET A 137 -14.54 0.45 -6.17
N GLU A 138 -14.55 1.17 -5.06
CA GLU A 138 -14.59 2.62 -4.99
C GLU A 138 -13.39 3.24 -5.73
N GLU A 139 -12.21 2.63 -5.61
CA GLU A 139 -10.99 3.11 -6.25
C GLU A 139 -10.94 2.79 -7.75
N LEU A 140 -11.69 1.78 -8.20
CA LEU A 140 -11.80 1.42 -9.61
C LEU A 140 -12.83 2.27 -10.36
N ILE A 141 -13.80 2.84 -9.65
CA ILE A 141 -14.82 3.73 -10.25
C ILE A 141 -14.47 5.20 -10.09
N ASP A 142 -13.60 5.55 -9.15
CA ASP A 142 -13.06 6.90 -8.98
C ASP A 142 -12.08 7.22 -10.13
N PRO A 143 -12.41 8.17 -11.02
CA PRO A 143 -11.54 8.53 -12.14
C PRO A 143 -10.15 8.99 -11.71
N ASP A 144 -10.04 9.59 -10.53
CA ASP A 144 -8.79 10.14 -10.04
C ASP A 144 -7.89 9.04 -9.48
N LEU A 145 -8.44 7.91 -9.00
CA LEU A 145 -7.67 6.74 -8.51
C LEU A 145 -7.51 5.64 -9.55
N PHE A 146 -8.41 5.56 -10.54
CA PHE A 146 -8.46 4.47 -11.52
C PHE A 146 -7.15 4.31 -12.28
N PHE A 147 -6.40 5.39 -12.50
CA PHE A 147 -5.13 5.33 -13.22
C PHE A 147 -4.10 4.40 -12.54
N LEU A 148 -4.21 4.18 -11.22
CA LEU A 148 -3.35 3.24 -10.50
C LEU A 148 -3.49 1.82 -11.07
N ALA A 149 -4.67 1.44 -11.55
CA ALA A 149 -4.93 0.14 -12.18
C ALA A 149 -4.05 -0.08 -13.42
N PHE A 150 -3.65 0.97 -14.16
CA PHE A 150 -2.72 0.83 -15.28
C PHE A 150 -1.34 0.33 -14.84
N PHE A 151 -0.89 0.65 -13.63
CA PHE A 151 0.36 0.12 -13.10
C PHE A 151 0.26 -1.38 -12.86
N GLN A 152 -0.79 -1.83 -12.16
CA GLN A 152 -0.95 -3.25 -11.86
C GLN A 152 -1.24 -4.09 -13.10
N PHE A 153 -2.04 -3.56 -14.04
CA PHE A 153 -2.24 -4.20 -15.33
C PHE A 153 -0.94 -4.31 -16.12
N GLY A 154 -0.15 -3.23 -16.15
CA GLY A 154 1.12 -3.17 -16.84
C GLY A 154 2.14 -4.16 -16.30
N LEU A 155 2.29 -4.19 -14.98
CA LEU A 155 3.17 -5.14 -14.27
C LEU A 155 2.69 -6.58 -14.44
N GLY A 156 1.40 -6.84 -14.29
CA GLY A 156 0.82 -8.18 -14.47
C GLY A 156 1.09 -8.74 -15.87
N ALA A 157 1.04 -7.89 -16.91
CA ALA A 157 1.40 -8.27 -18.27
C ALA A 157 2.89 -8.60 -18.42
N ILE A 158 3.77 -7.76 -17.85
CA ILE A 158 5.23 -7.97 -17.89
C ILE A 158 5.61 -9.25 -17.13
N PHE A 159 5.07 -9.47 -15.93
CA PHE A 159 5.33 -10.66 -15.11
C PHE A 159 4.86 -11.92 -15.84
N THR A 160 3.68 -11.88 -16.45
CA THR A 160 3.18 -13.01 -17.26
C THR A 160 4.10 -13.31 -18.45
N TRP A 161 4.58 -12.28 -19.15
CA TRP A 161 5.57 -12.45 -20.21
C TRP A 161 6.89 -13.05 -19.70
N LEU A 162 7.35 -12.63 -18.52
CA LEU A 162 8.55 -13.16 -17.88
C LEU A 162 8.38 -14.65 -17.57
N VAL A 163 7.25 -15.07 -17.02
CA VAL A 163 6.98 -16.49 -16.75
C VAL A 163 6.99 -17.32 -18.03
N LEU A 164 6.32 -16.86 -19.08
CA LEU A 164 6.21 -17.57 -20.35
C LEU A 164 7.55 -17.77 -21.09
N ASN A 165 8.49 -16.85 -20.90
CA ASN A 165 9.76 -16.83 -21.64
C ASN A 165 10.98 -17.22 -20.80
N TYR A 166 10.95 -16.97 -19.50
CA TYR A 166 12.11 -17.10 -18.63
C TYR A 166 11.87 -17.93 -17.37
N GLY A 167 10.62 -18.29 -17.09
CA GLY A 167 10.20 -19.09 -15.95
C GLY A 167 9.86 -18.28 -14.70
N ILE A 168 9.15 -18.93 -13.77
CA ILE A 168 8.55 -18.29 -12.59
C ILE A 168 9.55 -17.62 -11.66
N LEU A 169 10.75 -18.20 -11.48
CA LEU A 169 11.77 -17.62 -10.60
C LEU A 169 12.22 -16.24 -11.08
N LYS A 170 12.38 -16.03 -12.39
CA LYS A 170 12.78 -14.72 -12.92
C LYS A 170 11.66 -13.68 -12.75
N SER A 171 10.41 -14.12 -12.86
CA SER A 171 9.25 -13.25 -12.57
C SER A 171 9.22 -12.83 -11.09
N ILE A 172 9.40 -13.79 -10.16
CA ILE A 172 9.48 -13.50 -8.71
C ILE A 172 10.59 -12.51 -8.41
N LEU A 173 11.80 -12.72 -8.94
CA LEU A 173 12.93 -11.82 -8.71
C LEU A 173 12.66 -10.41 -9.26
N PHE A 174 12.07 -10.31 -10.46
CA PHE A 174 11.74 -9.02 -11.06
C PHE A 174 10.64 -8.30 -10.28
N HIS A 175 9.60 -9.01 -9.86
CA HIS A 175 8.53 -8.49 -9.02
C HIS A 175 9.08 -8.04 -7.64
N SER A 176 9.94 -8.85 -7.02
CA SER A 176 10.63 -8.48 -5.77
C SER A 176 11.47 -7.21 -5.93
N ALA A 177 12.18 -7.06 -7.05
CA ALA A 177 12.96 -5.86 -7.34
C ALA A 177 12.07 -4.62 -7.56
N TRP A 178 10.92 -4.79 -8.23
CA TRP A 178 9.94 -3.72 -8.41
C TRP A 178 9.38 -3.25 -7.07
N ASN A 179 8.90 -4.17 -6.22
CA ASN A 179 8.39 -3.85 -4.90
C ASN A 179 9.49 -3.27 -4.00
N GLY A 180 10.72 -3.80 -4.09
CA GLY A 180 11.89 -3.25 -3.41
C GLY A 180 12.17 -1.80 -3.81
N THR A 181 12.05 -1.47 -5.09
CA THR A 181 12.19 -0.09 -5.57
C THR A 181 11.15 0.83 -4.94
N MET A 182 9.87 0.41 -4.91
CA MET A 182 8.80 1.19 -4.27
C MET A 182 9.01 1.36 -2.76
N MET A 183 9.44 0.29 -2.07
CA MET A 183 9.75 0.34 -0.64
C MET A 183 10.95 1.24 -0.33
N ILE A 184 11.96 1.26 -1.20
CA ILE A 184 13.11 2.18 -1.07
C ILE A 184 12.65 3.63 -1.24
N ILE A 185 11.80 3.94 -2.24
CA ILE A 185 11.25 5.28 -2.42
C ILE A 185 10.49 5.73 -1.17
N MET A 186 9.62 4.87 -0.62
CA MET A 186 8.91 5.14 0.63
C MET A 186 9.89 5.36 1.80
N LEU A 187 10.92 4.53 1.92
CA LEU A 187 11.93 4.64 2.98
C LEU A 187 12.71 5.96 2.88
N LEU A 188 13.09 6.38 1.67
CA LEU A 188 13.73 7.67 1.45
C LEU A 188 12.82 8.84 1.84
N ALA A 189 11.52 8.76 1.51
CA ALA A 189 10.56 9.79 1.86
C ALA A 189 10.39 9.98 3.38
N ILE A 190 10.45 8.90 4.18
CA ILE A 190 10.37 8.98 5.65
C ILE A 190 11.72 9.20 6.33
N GLN A 191 12.83 8.90 5.67
CA GLN A 191 14.17 9.09 6.22
C GLN A 191 14.68 10.51 6.00
N TYR A 192 14.31 11.14 4.89
CA TYR A 192 14.70 12.51 4.55
C TYR A 192 13.47 13.41 4.43
N PRO A 193 12.68 13.58 5.51
CA PRO A 193 11.54 14.47 5.47
C PRO A 193 12.00 15.93 5.39
N GLY A 194 11.14 16.80 4.87
CA GLY A 194 11.39 18.24 4.89
C GLY A 194 11.51 18.79 6.32
N GLU A 195 12.40 19.76 6.51
CA GLU A 195 12.69 20.38 7.82
C GLU A 195 11.74 21.52 8.20
N GLU A 196 10.63 21.69 7.46
CA GLU A 196 9.69 22.78 7.68
C GLU A 196 9.11 22.74 9.11
N LEU A 197 9.26 23.84 9.83
CA LEU A 197 8.67 24.03 11.15
C LEU A 197 7.25 24.55 11.00
N HIS A 198 6.30 23.70 11.34
CA HIS A 198 4.89 24.07 11.36
C HIS A 198 4.49 24.60 12.73
N LYS A 199 3.51 25.51 12.74
CA LYS A 199 2.99 26.19 13.93
C LYS A 199 1.47 26.13 13.94
N TYR A 200 0.90 25.90 15.11
CA TYR A 200 -0.53 25.86 15.35
C TYR A 200 -0.83 26.53 16.68
N GLU A 201 -1.91 27.27 16.72
CA GLU A 201 -2.26 28.07 17.87
C GLU A 201 -3.78 28.12 18.00
N ASN A 202 -4.29 27.74 19.18
CA ASN A 202 -5.69 27.90 19.53
C ASN A 202 -5.82 28.63 20.89
N SER A 203 -7.01 28.62 21.49
CA SER A 203 -7.25 29.28 22.78
C SER A 203 -6.56 28.61 23.97
N ARG A 204 -6.18 27.32 23.86
CA ARG A 204 -5.61 26.51 24.94
C ARG A 204 -4.10 26.30 24.80
N VAL A 205 -3.62 26.07 23.58
CA VAL A 205 -2.24 25.66 23.32
C VAL A 205 -1.61 26.39 22.14
N TYR A 206 -0.29 26.47 22.21
CA TYR A 206 0.60 26.75 21.10
C TYR A 206 1.43 25.49 20.81
N VAL A 207 1.43 25.03 19.56
CA VAL A 207 2.13 23.80 19.15
C VAL A 207 3.07 24.10 17.99
N GLU A 208 4.33 23.76 18.16
CA GLU A 208 5.32 23.68 17.08
C GLU A 208 5.58 22.20 16.76
N TRP A 209 5.62 21.86 15.47
CA TRP A 209 6.02 20.51 15.06
C TRP A 209 6.77 20.50 13.74
N ASN A 210 7.64 19.52 13.58
CA ASN A 210 8.27 19.19 12.31
C ASN A 210 8.41 17.68 12.18
N ARG A 211 8.58 17.21 10.94
CA ARG A 211 8.89 15.81 10.67
C ARG A 211 10.33 15.51 11.10
N SER A 212 10.60 14.26 11.44
CA SER A 212 11.92 13.79 11.88
C SER A 212 12.27 12.47 11.19
N PRO A 213 13.56 12.23 10.87
CA PRO A 213 14.01 10.99 10.24
C PRO A 213 13.58 9.74 11.02
N ARG A 214 13.20 8.68 10.28
CA ARG A 214 12.77 7.42 10.89
C ARG A 214 13.90 6.70 11.62
N PHE A 215 15.06 6.57 10.99
CA PHE A 215 16.22 5.80 11.48
C PHE A 215 17.29 6.69 12.10
N ASP A 216 16.86 7.65 12.92
CA ASP A 216 17.79 8.43 13.73
C ASP A 216 18.23 7.64 14.97
N SER A 217 19.47 7.86 15.41
CA SER A 217 20.07 7.26 16.61
C SER A 217 19.53 7.83 17.92
N HIS A 218 18.79 8.94 17.85
CA HIS A 218 18.17 9.58 19.00
C HIS A 218 17.01 8.76 19.57
N ASN A 219 16.92 8.71 20.90
CA ASN A 219 15.85 8.02 21.59
C ASN A 219 14.50 8.71 21.35
N THR A 220 13.48 7.91 21.06
CA THR A 220 12.08 8.37 21.11
C THR A 220 11.70 8.67 22.56
N PHE A 221 11.26 9.89 22.85
CA PHE A 221 10.73 10.23 24.17
C PHE A 221 9.60 11.26 24.11
N VAL A 222 8.70 11.18 25.09
CA VAL A 222 7.70 12.20 25.40
C VAL A 222 7.87 12.56 26.86
N GLN A 223 7.99 13.85 27.16
CA GLN A 223 8.16 14.34 28.52
C GLN A 223 7.38 15.64 28.74
N ASN A 224 6.80 15.77 29.93
CA ASN A 224 6.37 17.07 30.45
C ASN A 224 7.61 17.74 31.03
N VAL A 225 8.05 18.85 30.44
CA VAL A 225 9.23 19.61 30.92
C VAL A 225 8.87 20.41 32.17
N ASN A 226 7.65 20.92 32.20
CA ASN A 226 6.96 21.54 33.32
C ASN A 226 5.45 21.28 33.14
N ASN A 227 4.62 21.79 34.05
CA ASN A 227 3.17 21.63 33.95
C ASN A 227 2.61 22.25 32.65
N ASP A 228 3.29 23.27 32.11
CA ASP A 228 2.79 24.04 30.97
C ASP A 228 3.39 23.61 29.61
N THR A 229 4.30 22.63 29.56
CA THR A 229 5.07 22.31 28.34
C THR A 229 5.26 20.81 28.16
N LEU A 230 4.81 20.32 27.01
CA LEU A 230 5.02 18.96 26.53
C LEU A 230 6.02 18.97 25.37
N ILE A 231 7.04 18.10 25.46
CA ILE A 231 7.98 17.85 24.36
C ILE A 231 7.91 16.39 23.96
N GLY A 232 7.67 16.14 22.67
CA GLY A 232 7.86 14.84 22.04
C GLY A 232 9.02 14.92 21.05
N ARG A 233 9.96 13.99 21.08
CA ARG A 233 11.04 13.91 20.08
C ARG A 233 11.08 12.54 19.43
N HIS A 234 11.17 12.53 18.10
CA HIS A 234 11.18 11.32 17.28
C HIS A 234 10.00 10.37 17.58
N VAL A 235 8.80 10.94 17.76
CA VAL A 235 7.58 10.20 18.14
C VAL A 235 6.60 10.13 16.98
N GLU A 236 5.89 9.00 16.87
CA GLU A 236 4.71 8.92 16.00
C GLU A 236 3.56 9.73 16.64
N ALA A 237 2.76 10.43 15.83
CA ALA A 237 1.61 11.21 16.29
C ALA A 237 0.61 10.33 17.08
N ARG A 238 0.40 9.08 16.63
CA ARG A 238 -0.43 8.10 17.36
C ARG A 238 0.14 7.73 18.74
N TYR A 239 1.46 7.72 18.90
CA TYR A 239 2.11 7.44 20.18
C TYR A 239 1.91 8.62 21.15
N LEU A 240 2.05 9.85 20.66
CA LEU A 240 1.76 11.05 21.44
C LEU A 240 0.31 11.06 21.94
N TYR A 241 -0.64 10.72 21.08
CA TYR A 241 -2.04 10.60 21.47
C TYR A 241 -2.25 9.57 22.60
N LYS A 242 -1.66 8.37 22.46
CA LYS A 242 -1.76 7.31 23.48
C LYS A 242 -1.11 7.72 24.81
N PHE A 243 0.02 8.42 24.75
CA PHE A 243 0.67 8.96 25.96
C PHE A 243 -0.25 9.93 26.71
N LEU A 244 -0.91 10.84 26.00
CA LEU A 244 -1.82 11.84 26.58
C LEU A 244 -3.13 11.24 27.12
N ASN A 245 -3.65 10.24 26.43
CA ASN A 245 -4.95 9.65 26.75
C ASN A 245 -4.86 8.42 27.66
N GLY A 246 -3.65 7.96 27.96
CA GLY A 246 -3.40 6.71 28.68
C GLY A 246 -3.37 5.53 27.72
N PHE A 247 -2.38 4.65 27.89
CA PHE A 247 -2.23 3.44 27.06
C PHE A 247 -3.41 2.46 27.24
N ASP A 248 -4.06 2.51 28.41
CA ASP A 248 -5.13 1.60 28.84
C ASP A 248 -6.54 2.19 28.75
N LYS A 249 -6.72 3.40 28.20
CA LYS A 249 -8.08 3.88 27.87
C LYS A 249 -8.62 3.14 26.66
N GLU A 250 -9.02 1.89 26.91
CA GLU A 250 -9.95 1.08 26.15
C GLU A 250 -11.37 1.71 26.05
N GLU A 251 -11.54 3.01 26.28
CA GLU A 251 -12.77 3.75 25.91
C GLU A 251 -12.99 3.79 24.39
N MET A 252 -12.06 3.22 23.60
CA MET A 252 -12.20 2.94 22.17
C MET A 252 -12.41 1.44 21.87
N ARG A 253 -12.88 0.68 22.87
CA ARG A 253 -13.60 -0.58 22.70
C ARG A 253 -15.11 -0.40 22.62
N SER A 254 -15.62 0.82 22.34
CA SER A 254 -16.89 0.89 21.63
C SER A 254 -16.62 0.40 20.20
N GLU A 255 -16.82 -0.90 20.05
CA GLU A 255 -16.86 -1.71 18.82
C GLU A 255 -16.63 -0.90 17.52
N ASN A 256 -15.45 -1.06 16.91
CA ASN A 256 -15.09 -0.69 15.52
C ASN A 256 -14.21 0.56 15.27
N LEU A 257 -13.76 1.33 16.25
CA LEU A 257 -12.89 2.50 15.99
C LEU A 257 -11.39 2.19 16.15
N ARG A 258 -10.60 2.35 15.07
CA ARG A 258 -9.14 2.19 15.08
C ARG A 258 -8.42 3.53 14.90
N LEU A 259 -7.53 3.88 15.83
CA LEU A 259 -6.68 5.07 15.74
C LEU A 259 -5.56 4.86 14.72
N LEU A 260 -5.50 5.72 13.70
CA LEU A 260 -4.50 5.66 12.65
C LEU A 260 -3.75 7.00 12.53
N GLN A 261 -2.54 6.92 11.98
CA GLN A 261 -1.73 8.09 11.62
C GLN A 261 -1.80 8.28 10.11
N THR A 262 -1.93 9.53 9.67
CA THR A 262 -2.09 9.87 8.24
C THR A 262 -0.82 9.58 7.45
N GLU A 263 0.33 10.03 7.92
CA GLU A 263 1.63 9.71 7.31
C GLU A 263 2.22 8.45 7.94
N ASN A 264 2.05 7.31 7.29
CA ASN A 264 2.52 6.03 7.80
C ASN A 264 4.01 6.05 8.18
N TYR A 265 4.35 5.51 9.35
CA TYR A 265 5.71 5.41 9.89
C TYR A 265 6.46 6.73 10.12
N MET A 266 5.89 7.88 9.75
CA MET A 266 6.50 9.18 9.97
C MET A 266 6.66 9.46 11.47
N ARG A 267 7.80 10.04 11.83
CA ARG A 267 8.07 10.52 13.19
C ARG A 267 8.10 12.03 13.18
N TYR A 268 7.80 12.63 14.31
CA TYR A 268 7.73 14.08 14.49
C TYR A 268 8.45 14.48 15.75
N ASN A 269 8.91 15.73 15.76
CA ASN A 269 9.18 16.45 16.99
C ASN A 269 8.01 17.40 17.26
N PHE A 270 7.55 17.40 18.50
CA PHE A 270 6.47 18.25 18.99
C PHE A 270 6.97 19.08 20.16
N LYS A 271 6.55 20.33 20.20
CA LYS A 271 6.64 21.19 21.38
C LYS A 271 5.29 21.87 21.55
N ALA A 272 4.56 21.51 22.60
CA ALA A 272 3.28 22.11 22.94
C ALA A 272 3.41 22.89 24.25
N VAL A 273 2.85 24.10 24.27
CA VAL A 273 2.86 25.02 25.41
C VAL A 273 1.43 25.45 25.73
N ILE A 274 1.05 25.35 27.01
CA ILE A 274 -0.24 25.80 27.54
C ILE A 274 -0.33 27.33 27.51
N LYS A 275 -1.52 27.85 27.21
CA LYS A 275 -1.85 29.28 27.34
C LYS A 275 -2.72 29.59 28.57
N THR A 276 -3.42 28.60 29.11
CA THR A 276 -4.40 28.71 30.21
C THR A 276 -4.06 27.70 31.30
N SER A 277 -3.97 28.12 32.57
CA SER A 277 -3.31 27.39 33.68
C SER A 277 -3.90 26.02 34.12
N ASP A 278 -4.72 25.34 33.32
CA ASP A 278 -5.30 24.02 33.61
C ASP A 278 -4.57 22.91 32.83
N ASP A 279 -4.04 21.90 33.52
CA ASP A 279 -3.40 20.72 32.92
C ASP A 279 -4.32 19.97 31.93
N ASN A 280 -5.64 19.99 32.14
CA ASN A 280 -6.59 19.40 31.20
C ASN A 280 -6.60 20.14 29.85
N ASP A 281 -6.23 21.42 29.84
CA ASP A 281 -6.15 22.22 28.62
C ASP A 281 -4.99 21.79 27.72
N LEU A 282 -3.87 21.30 28.27
CA LEU A 282 -2.77 20.75 27.47
C LEU A 282 -3.19 19.50 26.74
N LYS A 283 -3.71 18.52 27.49
CA LYS A 283 -4.12 17.23 26.94
C LYS A 283 -5.18 17.43 25.86
N LYS A 284 -6.21 18.22 26.15
CA LYS A 284 -7.30 18.49 25.22
C LYS A 284 -6.80 19.29 24.02
N GLY A 285 -6.04 20.37 24.26
CA GLY A 285 -5.50 21.22 23.20
C GLY A 285 -4.58 20.47 22.23
N VAL A 286 -3.69 19.61 22.74
CA VAL A 286 -2.81 18.79 21.89
C VAL A 286 -3.59 17.69 21.17
N THR A 287 -4.60 17.10 21.82
CA THR A 287 -5.47 16.12 21.15
C THR A 287 -6.24 16.77 19.98
N ASP A 288 -6.87 17.92 20.21
CA ASP A 288 -7.58 18.69 19.19
C ASP A 288 -6.64 19.04 18.02
N PHE A 289 -5.41 19.51 18.33
CA PHE A 289 -4.37 19.75 17.33
C PHE A 289 -4.09 18.53 16.43
N LEU A 290 -3.91 17.34 17.01
CA LEU A 290 -3.57 16.13 16.25
C LEU A 290 -4.67 15.75 15.24
N PHE A 291 -5.94 15.94 15.59
CA PHE A 291 -7.08 15.71 14.69
C PHE A 291 -7.28 16.85 13.68
N GLU A 292 -7.25 18.10 14.12
CA GLU A 292 -7.47 19.26 13.26
C GLU A 292 -6.40 19.39 12.17
N LYS A 293 -5.14 19.06 12.50
CA LYS A 293 -4.04 19.00 11.53
C LYS A 293 -3.96 17.68 10.79
N LYS A 294 -4.95 16.81 10.94
CA LYS A 294 -5.06 15.50 10.29
C LYS A 294 -3.77 14.70 10.43
N LEU A 295 -3.11 14.77 11.58
CA LEU A 295 -1.95 13.93 11.87
C LEU A 295 -2.39 12.53 12.30
N ILE A 296 -3.56 12.44 12.91
CA ILE A 296 -4.25 11.19 13.26
C ILE A 296 -5.73 11.28 12.91
N TYR A 297 -6.39 10.13 12.82
CA TYR A 297 -7.84 10.02 12.64
C TYR A 297 -8.34 8.66 13.14
N PHE A 298 -9.67 8.52 13.29
CA PHE A 298 -10.31 7.22 13.58
C PHE A 298 -10.90 6.63 12.31
N LEU A 299 -10.61 5.35 12.07
CA LEU A 299 -11.27 4.56 11.05
C LEU A 299 -12.35 3.70 11.72
N GLU A 300 -13.58 3.81 11.22
CA GLU A 300 -14.65 2.86 11.50
C GLU A 300 -14.41 1.60 10.65
N ASN A 301 -14.28 0.45 11.31
CA ASN A 301 -14.17 -0.86 10.66
C ASN A 301 -15.51 -1.32 10.08
#